data_AF-A0A7Y0XUK4-F1
#
_entry.id   AF-A0A7Y0XUK4-F1
#
_cell.length_a   1.000
_cell.length_b   1.000
_cell.length_c   1.000
_cell.angle_alpha   90.00
_cell.angle_beta   90.00
_cell.angle_gamma   90.00
#
_symmetry.space_group_name_H-M   'P 1'
#
loop_
_entity.id
_entity.type
_entity.pdbx_description
1 polymer ?
#
loop_
_entity_poly.entity_id
_entity_poly.type
_entity_poly.pdbx_seq_one_letter_code
_entity_poly.pdbx_strand_id
1 'polypeptide(L)'
;MAKKAELYSEAERLYVQEHLGQTDIAERLGVAERTIRYWATEGNWAERRGNYVEATSKTSEKLYKLVQTLTDKAIESVENGEVPSQSQLFFISKMAPLLLKLQNYEESSAPAKQDEADKAKTATRYEDVMQEMQKTLMQLGLG
;
A
#
# COMPACT_ATOMS: atom_id res chain seq x y z
N MET A 1 19.49 20.29 14.83
CA MET A 1 18.02 20.14 14.92
C MET A 1 17.42 19.40 13.71
N ALA A 2 17.85 19.66 12.47
CA ALA A 2 17.31 19.01 11.26
C ALA A 2 17.41 17.47 11.26
N LYS A 3 18.58 16.91 11.58
CA LYS A 3 18.82 15.46 11.58
C LYS A 3 17.90 14.66 12.52
N LYS A 4 17.47 15.25 13.64
CA LYS A 4 16.52 14.59 14.56
C LYS A 4 15.12 14.56 13.95
N ALA A 5 14.68 15.65 13.33
CA ALA A 5 13.36 15.74 12.70
C ALA A 5 13.26 14.79 11.51
N GLU A 6 14.32 14.70 10.68
CA GLU A 6 14.39 13.75 9.57
C GLU A 6 14.30 12.29 10.04
N LEU A 7 15.09 11.92 11.06
CA LEU A 7 15.03 10.57 11.65
C LEU A 7 13.68 10.26 12.28
N TYR A 8 13.03 11.25 12.90
CA TYR A 8 11.68 11.11 13.46
C TYR A 8 10.66 10.83 12.36
N SER A 9 10.64 11.66 11.31
CA SER A 9 9.69 11.51 10.19
C SER A 9 9.90 10.20 9.44
N GLU A 10 11.15 9.77 9.25
CA GLU A 10 11.43 8.49 8.60
C GLU A 10 11.03 7.31 9.49
N ALA A 11 11.35 7.34 10.78
CA ALA A 11 10.91 6.32 11.73
C ALA A 11 9.37 6.21 11.80
N GLU A 12 8.68 7.36 11.75
CA GLU A 12 7.22 7.41 11.69
C GLU A 12 6.69 6.76 10.41
N ARG A 13 7.27 7.07 9.25
CA ARG A 13 6.89 6.48 7.96
C ARG A 13 7.05 4.96 8.00
N LEU A 14 8.22 4.48 8.46
CA LEU A 14 8.53 3.05 8.58
C LEU A 14 7.56 2.33 9.54
N TYR A 15 7.19 2.97 10.65
CA TYR A 15 6.24 2.40 11.57
C TYR A 15 4.81 2.45 11.02
N VAL A 16 4.31 3.62 10.64
CA VAL A 16 2.89 3.82 10.32
C VAL A 16 2.52 3.20 8.96
N GLN A 17 3.37 3.36 7.96
CA GLN A 17 3.09 3.00 6.56
C GLN A 17 3.71 1.65 6.16
N GLU A 18 4.96 1.37 6.56
CA GLU A 18 5.63 0.09 6.24
C GLU A 18 5.41 -1.01 7.29
N HIS A 19 4.68 -0.72 8.37
CA HIS A 19 4.32 -1.68 9.42
C HIS A 19 5.50 -2.38 10.14
N LEU A 20 6.71 -1.81 10.11
CA LEU A 20 7.90 -2.39 10.72
C LEU A 20 7.87 -2.40 12.26
N GLY A 21 8.62 -3.32 12.87
CA GLY A 21 8.84 -3.36 14.32
C GLY A 21 9.72 -2.20 14.79
N GLN A 22 9.57 -1.79 16.05
CA GLN A 22 10.40 -0.71 16.62
C GLN A 22 11.89 -1.10 16.64
N THR A 23 12.19 -2.39 16.81
CA THR A 23 13.55 -2.96 16.75
C THR A 23 14.15 -2.83 15.36
N ASP A 24 13.43 -3.26 14.31
CA ASP A 24 13.88 -3.16 12.91
C ASP A 24 14.18 -1.71 12.51
N ILE A 25 13.29 -0.80 12.93
CA ILE A 25 13.44 0.64 12.65
C ILE A 25 14.68 1.20 13.37
N ALA A 26 14.92 0.78 14.61
CA ALA A 26 16.07 1.20 15.39
C ALA A 26 17.39 0.77 14.73
N GLU A 27 17.46 -0.48 14.27
CA GLU A 27 18.61 -1.02 13.53
C GLU A 27 18.81 -0.29 12.20
N ARG A 28 17.74 -0.12 11.41
CA ARG A 28 17.78 0.53 10.08
C ARG A 28 18.22 1.99 10.15
N LEU A 29 17.82 2.71 11.20
CA LEU A 29 18.15 4.13 11.38
C LEU A 29 19.38 4.37 12.27
N GLY A 30 19.98 3.32 12.82
CA GLY A 30 21.15 3.43 13.70
C GLY A 30 20.86 4.21 14.99
N VAL A 31 19.66 4.08 15.54
CA VAL A 31 19.22 4.75 16.78
C VAL A 31 18.83 3.72 17.83
N ALA A 32 18.83 4.09 19.11
CA ALA A 32 18.42 3.17 20.16
C ALA A 32 16.91 2.87 20.08
N GLU A 33 16.52 1.62 20.30
CA GLU A 33 15.10 1.20 20.32
C GLU A 33 14.27 2.02 21.31
N ARG A 34 14.85 2.39 22.47
CA ARG A 34 14.21 3.27 23.45
C ARG A 34 13.84 4.64 22.85
N THR A 35 14.64 5.15 21.92
CA THR A 35 14.36 6.41 21.22
C THR A 35 13.18 6.26 20.27
N ILE A 36 13.12 5.17 19.51
CA ILE A 36 11.97 4.85 18.64
C ILE A 36 10.69 4.69 19.47
N ARG A 37 10.76 3.96 20.59
CA ARG A 37 9.63 3.76 21.49
C ARG A 37 9.12 5.09 22.05
N TYR A 38 10.02 5.98 22.45
CA TYR A 38 9.67 7.31 22.93
C TYR A 38 8.97 8.14 21.84
N TRP A 39 9.51 8.17 20.61
CA TRP A 39 8.88 8.89 19.49
C TRP A 39 7.52 8.30 19.11
N ALA A 40 7.38 6.99 19.14
CA ALA A 40 6.12 6.31 18.86
C ALA A 40 5.02 6.65 19.86
N THR A 41 5.38 6.78 21.14
CA THR A 41 4.45 7.25 22.18
C THR A 41 4.14 8.73 22.03
N GLU A 42 5.14 9.58 21.80
CA GLU A 42 4.97 11.04 21.64
C GLU A 42 4.10 11.38 20.41
N GLY A 43 4.24 10.63 19.32
CA GLY A 43 3.52 10.85 18.07
C GLY A 43 2.23 10.05 17.90
N ASN A 44 1.80 9.28 18.90
CA ASN A 44 0.63 8.38 18.82
C ASN A 44 0.67 7.45 17.58
N TRP A 45 1.85 6.91 17.25
CA TRP A 45 2.03 6.18 15.99
C TRP A 45 1.18 4.91 15.88
N ALA A 46 0.82 4.27 16.99
CA ALA A 46 -0.07 3.11 17.00
C ALA A 46 -1.48 3.45 16.48
N GLU A 47 -2.05 4.56 16.94
CA GLU A 47 -3.34 5.06 16.45
C GLU A 47 -3.25 5.45 14.98
N ARG A 48 -2.18 6.17 14.60
CA ARG A 48 -1.97 6.57 13.20
C ARG A 48 -1.80 5.37 12.27
N ARG A 49 -1.13 4.30 12.72
CA ARG A 49 -1.04 3.02 12.00
C ARG A 49 -2.43 2.40 11.84
N GLY A 50 -3.25 2.37 12.89
CA GLY A 50 -4.63 1.89 12.81
C GLY A 50 -5.46 2.66 11.78
N ASN A 51 -5.42 3.99 11.83
CA ASN A 51 -6.11 4.87 10.88
C ASN A 51 -5.60 4.69 9.45
N TYR A 52 -4.29 4.48 9.26
CA TYR A 52 -3.69 4.22 7.96
C TYR A 52 -4.16 2.90 7.35
N VAL A 53 -4.20 1.82 8.15
CA VAL A 53 -4.75 0.53 7.72
C VAL A 53 -6.23 0.65 7.34
N GLU A 54 -7.03 1.34 8.15
CA GLU A 54 -8.45 1.53 7.87
C GLU A 54 -8.68 2.35 6.60
N ALA A 55 -7.95 3.46 6.43
CA ALA A 55 -8.06 4.31 5.25
C ALA A 55 -7.60 3.58 3.98
N THR A 56 -6.53 2.78 4.07
CA THR A 56 -6.03 1.97 2.96
C THR A 56 -7.02 0.88 2.60
N SER A 57 -7.58 0.18 3.58
CA SER A 57 -8.63 -0.83 3.38
C SER A 57 -9.87 -0.24 2.68
N LYS A 58 -10.39 0.90 3.18
CA LYS A 58 -11.51 1.62 2.54
C LYS A 58 -11.19 2.06 1.11
N THR A 59 -9.94 2.42 0.84
CA THR A 59 -9.49 2.82 -0.50
C THR A 59 -9.44 1.62 -1.43
N SER A 60 -8.88 0.49 -0.96
CA SER A 60 -8.89 -0.78 -1.67
C SER A 60 -10.30 -1.23 -2.00
N GLU A 61 -11.23 -1.21 -1.03
CA GLU A 61 -12.64 -1.56 -1.26
C GLU A 61 -13.29 -0.71 -2.36
N LYS A 62 -13.08 0.62 -2.33
CA LYS A 62 -13.62 1.51 -3.36
C LYS A 62 -13.02 1.24 -4.73
N LEU A 63 -11.72 0.94 -4.77
CA LEU A 63 -11.02 0.61 -6.01
C LEU A 63 -11.51 -0.71 -6.59
N TYR A 64 -11.68 -1.75 -5.76
CA TYR A 64 -12.30 -3.02 -6.16
C TYR A 64 -13.70 -2.80 -6.75
N LYS A 65 -14.56 -2.03 -6.07
CA LYS A 65 -15.91 -1.69 -6.57
C LYS A 65 -15.86 -0.95 -7.91
N LEU A 66 -14.93 -0.02 -8.08
CA LEU A 66 -14.78 0.72 -9.33
C LEU A 66 -14.36 -0.21 -10.48
N VAL A 67 -13.37 -1.07 -10.25
CA VAL A 67 -12.90 -2.02 -11.27
C VAL A 67 -14.00 -3.01 -11.61
N GLN A 68 -14.73 -3.57 -10.63
CA GLN A 68 -15.90 -4.41 -10.87
C GLN A 68 -16.93 -3.70 -11.74
N THR A 69 -17.36 -2.50 -11.33
CA THR A 69 -18.37 -1.72 -12.06
C THR A 69 -17.97 -1.44 -13.51
N LEU A 70 -16.69 -1.10 -13.76
CA LEU A 70 -16.20 -0.84 -15.12
C LEU A 70 -16.06 -2.12 -15.95
N THR A 71 -15.72 -3.24 -15.30
CA THR A 71 -15.64 -4.55 -15.94
C THR A 71 -17.03 -5.06 -16.31
N ASP A 72 -18.00 -4.95 -15.42
CA ASP A 72 -19.39 -5.35 -15.69
C ASP A 72 -19.97 -4.59 -16.88
N LYS A 73 -19.76 -3.27 -16.94
CA LYS A 73 -20.17 -2.47 -18.10
C LYS A 73 -19.47 -2.88 -19.39
N ALA A 74 -18.19 -3.27 -19.33
CA ALA A 74 -17.50 -3.78 -20.49
C ALA A 74 -18.05 -5.14 -20.93
N ILE A 75 -18.41 -6.01 -20.00
CA ILE A 75 -19.07 -7.30 -20.29
C ILE A 75 -20.44 -7.06 -20.94
N GLU A 76 -21.28 -6.19 -20.38
CA GLU A 76 -22.58 -5.83 -20.95
C GLU A 76 -22.47 -5.33 -22.39
N SER A 77 -21.49 -4.46 -22.69
CA SER A 77 -21.23 -4.03 -24.06
C SER A 77 -20.94 -5.22 -24.98
N VAL A 78 -20.08 -6.15 -24.58
CA VAL A 78 -19.77 -7.35 -25.37
C VAL A 78 -21.01 -8.22 -25.57
N GLU A 79 -21.81 -8.45 -24.54
CA GLU A 79 -23.04 -9.24 -24.60
C GLU A 79 -24.09 -8.62 -25.54
N ASN A 80 -24.13 -7.29 -25.61
CA ASN A 80 -24.97 -6.55 -26.55
C ASN A 80 -24.41 -6.48 -27.98
N GLY A 81 -23.25 -7.11 -28.25
CA GLY A 81 -22.57 -7.05 -29.55
C GLY A 81 -21.85 -5.73 -29.82
N GLU A 82 -21.67 -4.90 -28.79
CA GLU A 82 -20.94 -3.64 -28.84
C GLU A 82 -19.48 -3.83 -28.43
N VAL A 83 -18.61 -2.95 -28.91
CA VAL A 83 -17.20 -2.94 -28.48
C VAL A 83 -17.07 -2.07 -27.23
N PRO A 84 -16.55 -2.60 -26.11
CA PRO A 84 -16.28 -1.80 -24.91
C PRO A 84 -15.38 -0.61 -25.24
N SER A 85 -15.56 0.50 -24.54
CA SER A 85 -14.77 1.70 -24.85
C SER A 85 -13.28 1.46 -24.60
N GLN A 86 -12.44 2.11 -25.40
CA GLN A 86 -10.98 2.00 -25.29
C GLN A 86 -10.47 2.41 -23.90
N SER A 87 -11.11 3.38 -23.25
CA SER A 87 -10.80 3.80 -21.89
C SER A 87 -11.14 2.73 -20.85
N GLN A 88 -12.26 2.01 -20.99
CA GLN A 88 -12.60 0.86 -20.13
C GLN A 88 -11.58 -0.26 -20.30
N LEU A 89 -11.27 -0.66 -21.54
CA LEU A 89 -10.32 -1.73 -21.83
C LEU A 89 -8.91 -1.39 -21.31
N PHE A 90 -8.47 -0.15 -21.50
CA PHE A 90 -7.19 0.33 -21.00
C PHE A 90 -7.13 0.33 -19.47
N PHE A 91 -8.18 0.84 -18.81
CA PHE A 91 -8.28 0.83 -17.35
C PHE A 91 -8.24 -0.60 -16.80
N ILE A 92 -9.04 -1.52 -17.34
CA ILE A 92 -9.07 -2.93 -16.94
C ILE A 92 -7.69 -3.58 -17.15
N SER A 93 -7.05 -3.36 -18.30
CA SER A 93 -5.70 -3.88 -18.61
C SER A 93 -4.66 -3.44 -17.57
N LYS A 94 -4.72 -2.20 -17.09
CA LYS A 94 -3.79 -1.66 -16.09
C LYS A 94 -4.12 -2.14 -14.68
N MET A 95 -5.40 -2.25 -14.34
CA MET A 95 -5.85 -2.56 -12.98
C MET A 95 -5.85 -4.05 -12.66
N ALA A 96 -6.16 -4.92 -13.63
CA ALA A 96 -6.19 -6.37 -13.43
C ALA A 96 -4.92 -6.95 -12.76
N PRO A 97 -3.68 -6.66 -13.21
CA PRO A 97 -2.49 -7.20 -12.55
C PRO A 97 -2.25 -6.62 -11.16
N LEU A 98 -2.75 -5.41 -10.87
CA LEU A 98 -2.60 -4.76 -9.57
C LEU A 98 -3.55 -5.36 -8.54
N LEU A 99 -4.80 -5.63 -8.93
CA LEU A 99 -5.75 -6.32 -8.07
C LEU A 99 -5.28 -7.73 -7.70
N LEU A 100 -4.71 -8.47 -8.66
CA LEU A 100 -4.14 -9.79 -8.38
C LEU A 100 -2.97 -9.72 -7.38
N LYS A 101 -2.12 -8.68 -7.46
CA LYS A 101 -1.04 -8.47 -6.49
C LYS A 101 -1.59 -8.10 -5.10
N LEU A 102 -2.63 -7.28 -5.04
CA LEU A 102 -3.27 -6.87 -3.79
C LEU A 102 -3.96 -8.05 -3.09
N GLN A 103 -4.69 -8.88 -3.84
CA GLN A 103 -5.31 -10.09 -3.32
C GLN A 103 -4.26 -11.07 -2.76
N ASN A 104 -3.17 -11.31 -3.51
CA ASN A 104 -2.06 -12.16 -3.03
C ASN A 104 -1.39 -11.59 -1.77
N TYR A 105 -1.37 -10.27 -1.59
CA TYR A 105 -0.85 -9.62 -0.39
C TYR A 105 -1.78 -9.83 0.81
N GLU A 106 -3.08 -9.60 0.63
CA GLU A 106 -4.11 -9.85 1.66
C GLU A 106 -4.07 -11.31 2.15
N GLU A 107 -3.94 -12.28 1.22
CA GLU A 107 -3.79 -13.71 1.54
C GLU A 107 -2.48 -14.03 2.26
N SER A 108 -1.36 -13.37 1.91
CA SER A 108 -0.06 -13.55 2.58
C SER A 108 0.02 -12.89 3.96
N SER A 109 -0.85 -11.91 4.22
CA SER A 109 -0.96 -11.17 5.49
C SER A 109 -2.00 -11.74 6.46
N ALA A 110 -2.75 -12.77 6.03
CA ALA A 110 -3.49 -13.63 6.94
C ALA A 110 -2.52 -14.17 8.01
N PRO A 111 -2.93 -14.30 9.29
CA PRO A 111 -2.01 -14.52 10.41
C PRO A 111 -1.49 -15.96 10.43
N ALA A 112 -0.69 -16.34 9.44
CA ALA A 112 0.28 -17.39 9.55
C ALA A 112 1.52 -16.74 10.17
N LYS A 113 1.98 -17.31 11.29
CA LYS A 113 3.21 -16.92 11.97
C LYS A 113 4.35 -16.86 10.94
N GLN A 114 4.74 -15.66 10.54
CA GLN A 114 5.82 -15.44 9.56
C GLN A 114 6.94 -14.67 10.25
N ASP A 115 8.14 -15.23 10.12
CA ASP A 115 9.40 -14.72 10.67
C ASP A 115 9.78 -13.37 10.04
N GLU A 116 10.51 -12.53 10.81
CA GLU A 116 10.87 -11.14 10.47
C GLU A 116 11.55 -10.99 9.09
N ALA A 117 12.29 -12.00 8.64
CA ALA A 117 12.97 -11.99 7.34
C ALA A 117 12.02 -12.01 6.13
N ASP A 118 10.84 -12.62 6.26
CA ASP A 118 9.84 -12.67 5.17
C ASP A 118 8.96 -11.41 5.15
N LYS A 119 8.74 -10.78 6.30
CA LYS A 119 8.06 -9.48 6.37
C LYS A 119 8.85 -8.37 5.67
N ALA A 120 10.16 -8.32 5.88
CA ALA A 120 11.03 -7.30 5.25
C ALA A 120 10.99 -7.38 3.71
N LYS A 121 11.06 -8.60 3.15
CA LYS A 121 10.97 -8.82 1.69
C LYS A 121 9.60 -8.47 1.13
N THR A 122 8.54 -8.69 1.91
CA THR A 122 7.16 -8.41 1.50
C THR A 122 6.86 -6.91 1.50
N ALA A 123 7.39 -6.17 2.49
CA ALA A 123 7.29 -4.71 2.56
C ALA A 123 8.00 -4.01 1.40
N THR A 124 9.22 -4.44 1.05
CA THR A 124 9.96 -3.90 -0.11
C THR A 124 9.19 -4.11 -1.42
N ARG A 125 8.57 -5.29 -1.59
CA ARG A 125 7.79 -5.61 -2.79
C ARG A 125 6.51 -4.79 -2.89
N TYR A 126 5.93 -4.36 -1.77
CA TYR A 126 4.75 -3.49 -1.75
C TYR A 126 5.09 -2.06 -2.18
N GLU A 127 6.20 -1.51 -1.69
CA GLU A 127 6.69 -0.19 -2.11
C GLU A 127 6.94 -0.12 -3.62
N ASP A 128 7.58 -1.15 -4.19
CA ASP A 128 7.83 -1.22 -5.63
C ASP A 128 6.52 -1.17 -6.43
N VAL A 129 5.48 -1.86 -5.98
CA VAL A 129 4.17 -1.88 -6.65
C VAL A 129 3.47 -0.53 -6.55
N MET A 130 3.53 0.12 -5.39
CA MET A 130 2.89 1.42 -5.17
C MET A 130 3.59 2.56 -5.94
N GLN A 131 4.93 2.52 -6.02
CA GLN A 131 5.68 3.47 -6.84
C GLN A 131 5.39 3.29 -8.33
N GLU A 132 5.31 2.05 -8.82
CA GLU A 132 4.95 1.75 -10.22
C GLU A 132 3.53 2.25 -10.54
N MET A 133 2.58 2.08 -9.60
CA MET A 133 1.22 2.61 -9.73
C MET A 133 1.20 4.13 -9.81
N GLN A 134 1.84 4.83 -8.88
CA GLN A 134 1.89 6.30 -8.89
C GLN A 134 2.55 6.85 -10.16
N LYS A 135 3.66 6.24 -10.59
CA LYS A 135 4.34 6.61 -11.83
C LYS A 135 3.43 6.44 -13.04
N THR A 136 2.68 5.34 -13.09
CA THR A 136 1.72 5.08 -14.17
C THR A 136 0.58 6.10 -14.16
N LEU A 137 0.06 6.48 -12.99
CA LEU A 137 -0.99 7.51 -12.86
C LEU A 137 -0.50 8.91 -13.32
N MET A 138 0.74 9.29 -12.96
CA MET A 138 1.35 10.53 -13.47
C MET A 138 1.52 10.52 -14.99
N GLN A 139 1.97 9.41 -15.57
CA GLN A 139 2.14 9.29 -17.03
C GLN A 139 0.81 9.40 -17.80
N LEU A 140 -0.30 9.09 -17.15
CA LEU A 140 -1.65 9.19 -17.70
C LEU A 140 -2.32 10.54 -17.43
N GLY A 141 -1.65 11.46 -16.71
CA GLY A 141 -2.21 12.76 -16.35
C GLY A 141 -3.34 12.67 -15.31
N LEU A 142 -3.36 11.60 -14.51
CA LEU A 142 -4.37 11.31 -13.50
C LEU A 142 -3.81 11.37 -12.06
N GLY A 143 -2.58 11.87 -11.89
CA GLY A 143 -1.84 11.97 -10.64
C GLY A 143 -1.85 13.37 -10.03
#